data_AF-A0A3M1CIZ2-F1
#
_entry.id   AF-A0A3M1CIZ2-F1
#
_cell.length_a   1.000
_cell.length_b   1.000
_cell.length_c   1.000
_cell.angle_alpha   90.00
_cell.angle_beta   90.00
_cell.angle_gamma   90.00
#
_symmetry.space_group_name_H-M   'P 1'
#
loop_
_entity.id
_entity.type
_entity.pdbx_description
1 polymer ?
#
loop_
_entity_poly.entity_id
_entity_poly.type
_entity_poly.pdbx_seq_one_letter_code
_entity_poly.pdbx_strand_id
1 'polypeptide(L)'
;MIVFGCLLALVGATSLPAQTVTEEAHRVLAEGVTAFEAEDYARAAALLEPVVAVTPALADDRWGSAAYWLGRAYEHLDERERMQEAWRAGFRALEAAGLFDLRLADAYLRSLSDEQRVERADEAASLYLGLLSVLGQPLLPDEQALLARHMAQLALILPEALWDDVFDVGPGAVSDPQAWTYRPEAGERLLAWWRSQDPLPATRRNERLHEHLVRVAYAERHFAYAGNPSGLDDRGEIYVRFGKPDKELEIRFTEPWLVDIVFQPGVGVSPSDFPENVFWRYGHIDRATYYLFVKKQDHFVIGETMDLLPSVLRFGFSPSERGVDKAVRMLAVLRSVYQQLAPLHSDFEARYSDVENYVMELPAFQPGRILNRTRRSVPLPPSPAPPSGRARPDVFAQTILLRTQTEDEIAYGRRENYSPLQATEVFRDRERLPIVTRVARFLDGDGTTRTEIYWSPPAGALYPDKKMRERLQGDGYRLDDYVINMTAVQMTADYRQRVVNQKRYFLTGVPPGDEGTIPVQTMVVRGDTGLYHLALQWDQYLPEGQRGRRVRIGPHVKVGTESIDSLRALRSDGRTLEMSDLKPLLARDGGEALL
;
A
#
# COMPACT_ATOMS: atom_id res chain seq x y z
N MET A 1 -39.87 47.73 -11.78
CA MET A 1 -40.60 48.91 -11.29
C MET A 1 -41.25 48.53 -9.96
N ILE A 2 -40.61 48.88 -8.85
CA ILE A 2 -41.16 49.35 -7.57
C ILE A 2 -39.93 49.68 -6.72
N VAL A 3 -39.89 50.94 -6.34
CA VAL A 3 -38.83 51.64 -5.60
C VAL A 3 -39.17 51.54 -4.12
N PHE A 4 -38.19 51.24 -3.27
CA PHE A 4 -38.15 51.82 -1.94
C PHE A 4 -36.70 52.13 -1.60
N GLY A 5 -36.39 53.43 -1.58
CA GLY A 5 -35.18 53.97 -1.01
C GLY A 5 -35.41 54.33 0.46
N CYS A 6 -34.39 54.06 1.27
CA CYS A 6 -34.11 54.83 2.47
C CYS A 6 -32.61 55.15 2.46
N LEU A 7 -32.29 56.44 2.50
CA LEU A 7 -30.94 56.99 2.59
C LEU A 7 -30.57 57.26 4.06
N LEU A 8 -29.27 57.16 4.32
CA LEU A 8 -28.42 57.91 5.27
C LEU A 8 -28.32 57.47 6.75
N ALA A 9 -27.15 56.89 7.07
CA ALA A 9 -26.14 57.58 7.89
C ALA A 9 -24.71 57.11 7.52
N LEU A 10 -23.86 58.07 7.12
CA LEU A 10 -22.42 57.88 6.88
C LEU A 10 -21.68 57.64 8.20
N VAL A 11 -20.89 56.58 8.26
CA VAL A 11 -19.60 56.56 8.96
C VAL A 11 -18.58 56.05 7.93
N GLY A 12 -17.58 56.86 7.63
CA GLY A 12 -16.59 56.58 6.61
C GLY A 12 -15.69 55.40 6.99
N ALA A 13 -15.90 54.27 6.34
CA ALA A 13 -14.84 53.33 6.08
C ALA A 13 -14.39 53.58 4.64
N THR A 14 -13.29 54.30 4.48
CA THR A 14 -12.53 54.31 3.23
C THR A 14 -12.19 52.86 2.91
N SER A 15 -12.92 52.23 1.98
CA SER A 15 -12.52 50.95 1.41
C SER A 15 -11.21 51.20 0.67
N LEU A 16 -10.10 50.78 1.27
CA LEU A 16 -8.80 50.80 0.63
C LEU A 16 -8.91 50.04 -0.71
N PRO A 17 -8.33 50.56 -1.81
CA PRO A 17 -8.33 49.83 -3.08
C PRO A 17 -7.68 48.46 -2.90
N ALA A 18 -8.20 47.43 -3.58
CA ALA A 18 -7.77 46.04 -3.40
C ALA A 18 -6.24 45.86 -3.48
N GLN A 19 -5.55 46.62 -4.33
CA GLN A 19 -4.08 46.62 -4.43
C GLN A 19 -3.36 47.07 -3.15
N THR A 20 -3.87 48.10 -2.46
CA THR A 20 -3.27 48.56 -1.19
C THR A 20 -3.50 47.59 -0.04
N VAL A 21 -4.60 46.82 -0.07
CA VAL A 21 -4.85 45.74 0.90
C VAL A 21 -3.87 44.59 0.68
N THR A 22 -3.52 44.30 -0.57
CA THR A 22 -2.53 43.27 -0.92
C THR A 22 -1.11 43.66 -0.51
N GLU A 23 -0.64 44.87 -0.83
CA GLU A 23 0.72 45.32 -0.44
C GLU A 23 0.95 45.30 1.07
N GLU A 24 -0.05 45.76 1.83
CA GLU A 24 -0.01 45.72 3.29
C GLU A 24 0.04 44.28 3.82
N ALA A 25 -0.72 43.37 3.22
CA ALA A 25 -0.72 41.96 3.61
C ALA A 25 0.66 41.30 3.37
N HIS A 26 1.35 41.60 2.26
CA HIS A 26 2.71 41.12 2.02
C HIS A 26 3.72 41.70 3.02
N ARG A 27 3.56 42.96 3.42
CA ARG A 27 4.39 43.58 4.46
C ARG A 27 4.21 42.89 5.82
N VAL A 28 2.95 42.67 6.23
CA VAL A 28 2.64 41.97 7.49
C VAL A 28 3.13 40.52 7.45
N LEU A 29 3.07 39.84 6.30
CA LEU A 29 3.67 38.52 6.12
C LEU A 29 5.17 38.56 6.41
N ALA A 30 5.93 39.48 5.81
CA ALA A 30 7.36 39.60 6.05
C ALA A 30 7.70 39.88 7.53
N GLU A 31 6.93 40.76 8.19
CA GLU A 31 7.08 41.04 9.62
C GLU A 31 6.75 39.81 10.48
N GLY A 32 5.70 39.05 10.13
CA GLY A 32 5.32 37.81 10.79
C GLY A 32 6.38 36.72 10.67
N VAL A 33 6.98 36.55 9.48
CA VAL A 33 8.09 35.61 9.27
C VAL A 33 9.32 36.03 10.07
N THR A 34 9.64 37.32 10.09
CA THR A 34 10.77 37.84 10.88
C THR A 34 10.55 37.61 12.38
N ALA A 35 9.32 37.79 12.87
CA ALA A 35 8.98 37.46 14.26
C ALA A 35 9.11 35.96 14.55
N PHE A 36 8.70 35.11 13.60
CA PHE A 36 8.85 33.66 13.71
C PHE A 36 10.33 33.24 13.76
N GLU A 37 11.16 33.78 12.87
CA GLU A 37 12.62 33.53 12.83
C GLU A 37 13.32 34.02 14.10
N ALA A 38 12.76 35.03 14.78
CA ALA A 38 13.21 35.50 16.09
C ALA A 38 12.66 34.69 17.28
N GLU A 39 12.01 33.55 17.01
CA GLU A 39 11.36 32.66 18.00
C GLU A 39 10.21 33.33 18.81
N ASP A 40 9.70 34.48 18.35
CA ASP A 40 8.54 35.15 18.92
C ASP A 40 7.25 34.65 18.25
N TYR A 41 6.93 33.38 18.49
CA TYR A 41 5.82 32.67 17.84
C TYR A 41 4.46 33.30 18.16
N ALA A 42 4.29 33.83 19.37
CA ALA A 42 3.05 34.52 19.76
C ALA A 42 2.83 35.79 18.95
N ARG A 43 3.89 36.59 18.74
CA ARG A 43 3.82 37.77 17.88
C ARG A 43 3.62 37.40 16.42
N ALA A 44 4.31 36.36 15.94
CA ALA A 44 4.13 35.87 14.57
C ALA A 44 2.66 35.47 14.32
N ALA A 45 2.06 34.68 15.22
CA ALA A 45 0.65 34.31 15.14
C ALA A 45 -0.27 35.54 15.19
N ALA A 46 -0.04 36.48 16.11
CA ALA A 46 -0.86 37.69 16.24
C ALA A 46 -0.81 38.59 15.00
N LEU A 47 0.32 38.62 14.28
CA LEU A 47 0.48 39.36 13.03
C LEU A 47 -0.20 38.63 11.85
N LEU A 48 -0.01 37.31 11.75
CA LEU A 48 -0.43 36.53 10.58
C LEU A 48 -1.91 36.11 10.63
N GLU A 49 -2.50 35.89 11.81
CA GLU A 49 -3.88 35.43 11.96
C GLU A 49 -4.91 36.35 11.27
N PRO A 50 -4.90 37.69 11.47
CA PRO A 50 -5.84 38.58 10.80
C PRO A 50 -5.68 38.56 9.27
N VAL A 51 -4.44 38.39 8.79
CA VAL A 51 -4.12 38.37 7.36
C VAL A 51 -4.66 37.09 6.71
N VAL A 52 -4.39 35.93 7.32
CA VAL A 52 -4.87 34.63 6.81
C VAL A 52 -6.40 34.54 6.89
N ALA A 53 -7.04 35.14 7.91
CA ALA A 53 -8.49 35.17 8.02
C ALA A 53 -9.17 35.94 6.87
N VAL A 54 -8.54 37.00 6.36
CA VAL A 54 -9.08 37.83 5.26
C VAL A 54 -8.63 37.31 3.88
N THR A 55 -7.36 36.92 3.77
CA THR A 55 -6.71 36.52 2.52
C THR A 55 -5.98 35.18 2.70
N PRO A 56 -6.70 34.06 2.88
CA PRO A 56 -6.09 32.76 3.19
C PRO A 56 -5.19 32.22 2.07
N ALA A 57 -5.36 32.68 0.83
CA ALA A 57 -4.52 32.35 -0.32
C ALA A 57 -3.27 33.24 -0.44
N LEU A 58 -2.96 34.10 0.54
CA LEU A 58 -1.78 34.95 0.47
C LEU A 58 -0.50 34.10 0.44
N ALA A 59 0.27 34.27 -0.62
CA ALA A 59 1.58 33.66 -0.80
C ALA A 59 2.54 34.68 -1.41
N ASP A 60 3.81 34.57 -1.05
CA ASP A 60 4.91 35.42 -1.51
C ASP A 60 5.99 34.56 -2.19
N ASP A 61 6.63 35.07 -3.24
CA ASP A 61 7.65 34.31 -3.98
C ASP A 61 8.86 33.92 -3.11
N ARG A 62 9.18 34.72 -2.10
CA ARG A 62 10.32 34.46 -1.21
C ARG A 62 9.92 33.59 -0.02
N TRP A 63 8.78 33.87 0.58
CA TRP A 63 8.40 33.29 1.87
C TRP A 63 7.38 32.15 1.77
N GLY A 64 6.71 32.03 0.63
CA GLY A 64 5.60 31.10 0.45
C GLY A 64 4.32 31.58 1.14
N SER A 65 3.48 30.63 1.52
CA SER A 65 2.15 30.87 2.09
C SER A 65 2.19 31.50 3.48
N ALA A 66 1.38 32.53 3.70
CA ALA A 66 1.14 33.08 5.04
C ALA A 66 0.49 32.05 5.98
N ALA A 67 -0.37 31.18 5.46
CA ALA A 67 -1.01 30.13 6.22
C ALA A 67 -0.01 29.07 6.72
N TYR A 68 1.04 28.79 5.93
CA TYR A 68 2.12 27.91 6.37
C TYR A 68 2.78 28.44 7.64
N TRP A 69 3.22 29.71 7.60
CA TRP A 69 3.89 30.36 8.74
C TRP A 69 2.97 30.53 9.95
N LEU A 70 1.69 30.85 9.74
CA LEU A 70 0.71 30.90 10.83
C LEU A 70 0.57 29.53 11.51
N GLY A 71 0.41 28.46 10.74
CA GLY A 71 0.31 27.13 11.32
C GLY A 71 1.61 26.68 11.99
N ARG A 72 2.79 27.02 11.45
CA ARG A 72 4.08 26.78 12.14
C ARG A 72 4.14 27.54 13.48
N ALA A 73 3.66 28.78 13.55
CA ALA A 73 3.59 29.51 14.81
C ALA A 73 2.68 28.79 15.83
N TYR A 74 1.50 28.32 15.41
CA TYR A 74 0.61 27.53 16.26
C TYR A 74 1.20 26.18 16.68
N GLU A 75 1.98 25.53 15.83
CA GLU A 75 2.71 24.29 16.16
C GLU A 75 3.66 24.53 17.35
N HIS A 76 4.46 25.60 17.32
CA HIS A 76 5.36 25.96 18.42
C HIS A 76 4.63 26.43 19.70
N LEU A 77 3.37 26.85 19.57
CA LEU A 77 2.50 27.23 20.70
C LEU A 77 1.68 26.05 21.23
N ASP A 78 1.85 24.83 20.70
CA ASP A 78 1.07 23.62 21.03
C ASP A 78 -0.45 23.77 20.76
N GLU A 79 -0.81 24.63 19.81
CA GLU A 79 -2.21 24.89 19.42
C GLU A 79 -2.62 24.04 18.21
N ARG A 80 -2.62 22.72 18.38
CA ARG A 80 -2.79 21.74 17.28
C ARG A 80 -4.05 21.95 16.41
N GLU A 81 -5.19 22.29 17.02
CA GLU A 81 -6.43 22.51 16.27
C GLU A 81 -6.34 23.74 15.36
N ARG A 82 -5.84 24.86 15.90
CA ARG A 82 -5.65 26.12 15.14
C ARG A 82 -4.58 25.98 14.06
N MET A 83 -3.51 25.23 14.34
CA MET A 83 -2.51 24.83 13.35
C MET A 83 -3.15 24.12 12.15
N GLN A 84 -3.91 23.04 12.40
CA GLN A 84 -4.56 22.28 11.33
C GLN A 84 -5.62 23.10 10.57
N GLU A 85 -6.37 23.95 11.27
CA GLU A 85 -7.36 24.83 10.65
C GLU A 85 -6.72 25.86 9.73
N ALA A 86 -5.65 26.54 10.19
CA ALA A 86 -4.89 27.49 9.40
C ALA A 86 -4.33 26.83 8.12
N TRP A 87 -3.69 25.66 8.27
CA TRP A 87 -3.14 24.96 7.11
C TRP A 87 -4.20 24.48 6.12
N ARG A 88 -5.32 23.94 6.63
CA ARG A 88 -6.43 23.50 5.78
C ARG A 88 -7.08 24.65 5.03
N ALA A 89 -7.35 25.76 5.72
CA ALA A 89 -7.96 26.95 5.13
C ALA A 89 -7.05 27.54 4.05
N GLY A 90 -5.75 27.67 4.34
CA GLY A 90 -4.74 28.13 3.39
C GLY A 90 -4.64 27.24 2.16
N PHE A 91 -4.55 25.92 2.35
CA PHE A 91 -4.44 24.96 1.25
C PHE A 91 -5.65 25.05 0.30
N ARG A 92 -6.87 25.02 0.86
CA ARG A 92 -8.11 25.13 0.05
C ARG A 92 -8.20 26.47 -0.69
N ALA A 93 -7.75 27.56 -0.07
CA ALA A 93 -7.78 28.87 -0.68
C ALA A 93 -6.76 28.99 -1.83
N LEU A 94 -5.55 28.45 -1.65
CA LEU A 94 -4.54 28.39 -2.71
C LEU A 94 -5.02 27.51 -3.87
N GLU A 95 -5.57 26.32 -3.59
CA GLU A 95 -6.11 25.42 -4.61
C GLU A 95 -7.22 26.09 -5.42
N ALA A 96 -8.15 26.79 -4.75
CA ALA A 96 -9.22 27.55 -5.41
C ALA A 96 -8.68 28.73 -6.26
N ALA A 97 -7.53 29.28 -5.92
CA ALA A 97 -6.83 30.32 -6.67
C ALA A 97 -5.91 29.76 -7.79
N GLY A 98 -5.79 28.43 -7.91
CA GLY A 98 -4.85 27.79 -8.84
C GLY A 98 -3.38 27.94 -8.43
N LEU A 99 -3.11 28.17 -7.15
CA LEU A 99 -1.79 28.30 -6.55
C LEU A 99 -1.43 27.03 -5.75
N PHE A 100 -0.15 26.78 -5.55
CA PHE A 100 0.35 25.66 -4.76
C PHE A 100 1.57 26.09 -3.94
N ASP A 101 1.57 25.73 -2.64
CA ASP A 101 2.70 25.92 -1.75
C ASP A 101 3.15 24.56 -1.22
N LEU A 102 4.36 24.16 -1.57
CA LEU A 102 4.91 22.84 -1.24
C LEU A 102 5.06 22.64 0.28
N ARG A 103 5.50 23.67 0.99
CA ARG A 103 5.78 23.60 2.44
C ARG A 103 4.48 23.47 3.22
N LEU A 104 3.46 24.24 2.84
CA LEU A 104 2.11 24.12 3.36
C LEU A 104 1.53 22.73 3.11
N ALA A 105 1.69 22.23 1.88
CA ALA A 105 1.12 20.94 1.50
C ALA A 105 1.74 19.78 2.29
N ASP A 106 3.08 19.75 2.40
CA ASP A 106 3.80 18.75 3.20
C ASP A 106 3.42 18.83 4.69
N ALA A 107 3.48 20.03 5.27
CA ALA A 107 3.16 20.24 6.68
C ALA A 107 1.72 19.81 7.01
N TYR A 108 0.76 20.20 6.17
CA TYR A 108 -0.63 19.80 6.37
C TYR A 108 -0.79 18.28 6.26
N LEU A 109 -0.24 17.66 5.22
CA LEU A 109 -0.33 16.21 5.01
C LEU A 109 0.25 15.42 6.20
N ARG A 110 1.44 15.78 6.68
CA ARG A 110 2.10 15.12 7.82
C ARG A 110 1.35 15.33 9.14
N SER A 111 0.61 16.43 9.27
CA SER A 111 -0.19 16.71 10.47
C SER A 111 -1.41 15.79 10.63
N LEU A 112 -1.87 15.18 9.54
CA LEU A 112 -3.06 14.31 9.52
C LEU A 112 -2.73 12.94 10.11
N SER A 113 -3.51 12.54 11.11
CA SER A 113 -3.55 11.15 11.62
C SER A 113 -4.09 10.16 10.59
N ASP A 114 -3.87 8.86 10.82
CA ASP A 114 -4.39 7.77 10.00
C ASP A 114 -5.91 7.88 9.81
N GLU A 115 -6.66 8.14 10.89
CA GLU A 115 -8.10 8.32 10.87
C GLU A 115 -8.50 9.55 10.04
N GLN A 116 -7.81 10.68 10.24
CA GLN A 116 -8.08 11.91 9.48
C GLN A 116 -7.75 11.75 7.99
N ARG A 117 -6.74 10.95 7.62
CA ARG A 117 -6.43 10.63 6.22
C ARG A 117 -7.52 9.78 5.57
N VAL A 118 -8.19 8.91 6.33
CA VAL A 118 -9.37 8.18 5.84
C VAL A 118 -10.57 9.13 5.68
N GLU A 119 -10.85 9.96 6.68
CA GLU A 119 -11.97 10.90 6.65
C GLU A 119 -11.83 11.97 5.57
N ARG A 120 -10.60 12.42 5.31
CA ARG A 120 -10.25 13.49 4.36
C ARG A 120 -9.41 12.97 3.19
N ALA A 121 -9.70 11.76 2.74
CA ALA A 121 -8.87 11.06 1.75
C ALA A 121 -8.66 11.88 0.46
N ASP A 122 -9.70 12.56 -0.02
CA ASP A 122 -9.63 13.41 -1.22
C ASP A 122 -8.67 14.61 -1.01
N GLU A 123 -8.70 15.24 0.17
CA GLU A 123 -7.78 16.34 0.50
C GLU A 123 -6.33 15.82 0.62
N ALA A 124 -6.13 14.70 1.31
CA ALA A 124 -4.82 14.08 1.46
C ALA A 124 -4.21 13.67 0.11
N ALA A 125 -5.04 13.13 -0.79
CA ALA A 125 -4.65 12.81 -2.15
C ALA A 125 -4.26 14.05 -2.95
N SER A 126 -5.05 15.13 -2.90
CA SER A 126 -4.72 16.40 -3.59
C SER A 126 -3.39 16.99 -3.09
N LEU A 127 -3.16 17.01 -1.78
CA LEU A 127 -1.89 17.47 -1.19
C LEU A 127 -0.71 16.67 -1.74
N TYR A 128 -0.81 15.35 -1.67
CA TYR A 128 0.27 14.46 -2.10
C TYR A 128 0.54 14.54 -3.60
N LEU A 129 -0.50 14.52 -4.44
CA LEU A 129 -0.35 14.69 -5.88
C LEU A 129 0.21 16.08 -6.24
N GLY A 130 -0.12 17.12 -5.47
CA GLY A 130 0.51 18.43 -5.58
C GLY A 130 2.02 18.38 -5.33
N LEU A 131 2.46 17.69 -4.27
CA LEU A 131 3.89 17.50 -3.97
C LEU A 131 4.61 16.77 -5.11
N LEU A 132 3.99 15.76 -5.73
CA LEU A 132 4.58 15.06 -6.86
C LEU A 132 4.60 15.92 -8.14
N SER A 133 3.62 16.79 -8.33
CA SER A 133 3.46 17.57 -9.57
C SER A 133 4.61 18.54 -9.84
N VAL A 134 5.33 18.98 -8.80
CA VAL A 134 6.46 19.92 -8.95
C VAL A 134 7.77 19.22 -9.37
N LEU A 135 7.81 17.89 -9.35
CA LEU A 135 9.02 17.12 -9.67
C LEU A 135 9.42 17.30 -11.14
N GLY A 136 10.71 17.51 -11.36
CA GLY A 136 11.29 17.83 -12.68
C GLY A 136 11.34 19.33 -12.99
N GLN A 137 10.88 20.18 -12.06
CA GLN A 137 11.08 21.63 -12.09
C GLN A 137 12.28 22.03 -11.22
N PRO A 138 12.85 23.24 -11.39
CA PRO A 138 13.85 23.76 -10.46
C PRO A 138 13.28 23.89 -9.04
N LEU A 139 13.92 23.25 -8.06
CA LEU A 139 13.52 23.27 -6.66
C LEU A 139 14.63 23.91 -5.81
N LEU A 140 14.24 24.58 -4.74
CA LEU A 140 15.18 25.03 -3.71
C LEU A 140 15.71 23.81 -2.92
N PRO A 141 16.92 23.89 -2.33
CA PRO A 141 17.50 22.77 -1.58
C PRO A 141 16.58 22.24 -0.46
N ASP A 142 15.90 23.13 0.27
CA ASP A 142 14.97 22.73 1.32
C ASP A 142 13.73 22.00 0.78
N GLU A 143 13.25 22.40 -0.40
CA GLU A 143 12.12 21.74 -1.08
C GLU A 143 12.51 20.35 -1.57
N GLN A 144 13.73 20.20 -2.11
CA GLN A 144 14.27 18.91 -2.51
C GLN A 144 14.38 17.96 -1.32
N ALA A 145 14.85 18.45 -0.16
CA ALA A 145 14.93 17.66 1.07
C ALA A 145 13.54 17.22 1.57
N LEU A 146 12.52 18.08 1.46
CA LEU A 146 11.14 17.75 1.83
C LEU A 146 10.57 16.62 0.94
N LEU A 147 10.80 16.70 -0.37
CA LEU A 147 10.31 15.71 -1.32
C LEU A 147 11.08 14.38 -1.25
N ALA A 148 12.37 14.41 -0.88
CA ALA A 148 13.21 13.22 -0.82
C ALA A 148 12.59 12.08 0.02
N ARG A 149 11.98 12.41 1.17
CA ARG A 149 11.31 11.42 2.01
C ARG A 149 10.05 10.83 1.35
N HIS A 150 9.19 11.67 0.77
CA HIS A 150 8.00 11.20 0.04
C HIS A 150 8.39 10.32 -1.14
N MET A 151 9.46 10.69 -1.84
CA MET A 151 9.97 9.91 -2.96
C MET A 151 10.61 8.60 -2.50
N ALA A 152 11.33 8.57 -1.39
CA ALA A 152 11.86 7.34 -0.83
C ALA A 152 10.73 6.36 -0.45
N GLN A 153 9.65 6.86 0.15
CA GLN A 153 8.46 6.06 0.48
C GLN A 153 7.69 5.59 -0.77
N LEU A 154 7.60 6.42 -1.80
CA LEU A 154 6.99 6.07 -3.08
C LEU A 154 7.82 5.03 -3.84
N ALA A 155 9.15 5.17 -3.85
CA ALA A 155 10.06 4.27 -4.55
C ALA A 155 9.92 2.80 -4.14
N LEU A 156 9.47 2.53 -2.91
CA LEU A 156 9.17 1.18 -2.42
C LEU A 156 8.12 0.43 -3.25
N ILE A 157 7.28 1.16 -4.00
CA ILE A 157 6.18 0.61 -4.80
C ILE A 157 6.27 0.98 -6.29
N LEU A 158 7.32 1.69 -6.72
CA LEU A 158 7.50 2.08 -8.12
C LEU A 158 8.11 0.93 -8.93
N PRO A 159 7.53 0.56 -10.09
CA PRO A 159 8.13 -0.42 -10.97
C PRO A 159 9.44 0.12 -11.57
N GLU A 160 10.41 -0.76 -11.82
CA GLU A 160 11.73 -0.43 -12.37
C GLU A 160 11.63 0.41 -13.65
N ALA A 161 10.74 0.04 -14.57
CA ALA A 161 10.53 0.77 -15.82
C ALA A 161 10.10 2.23 -15.62
N LEU A 162 9.36 2.54 -14.54
CA LEU A 162 8.98 3.92 -14.22
C LEU A 162 10.09 4.65 -13.46
N TRP A 163 10.92 3.91 -12.74
CA TRP A 163 12.05 4.47 -12.01
C TRP A 163 13.02 5.17 -12.96
N ASP A 164 13.41 4.52 -14.06
CA ASP A 164 14.28 5.09 -15.09
C ASP A 164 13.71 6.34 -15.77
N ASP A 165 12.38 6.43 -15.84
CA ASP A 165 11.63 7.51 -16.46
C ASP A 165 11.46 8.74 -15.54
N VAL A 166 11.57 8.55 -14.23
CA VAL A 166 11.34 9.57 -13.20
C VAL A 166 12.65 10.12 -12.66
N PHE A 167 13.62 9.24 -12.40
CA PHE A 167 14.88 9.61 -11.75
C PHE A 167 16.00 9.82 -12.78
N ASP A 168 16.84 10.81 -12.52
CA ASP A 168 18.07 11.07 -13.28
C ASP A 168 19.30 10.86 -12.40
N VAL A 169 19.36 9.71 -11.74
CA VAL A 169 20.44 9.36 -10.82
C VAL A 169 21.34 8.28 -11.40
N GLY A 170 22.65 8.45 -11.23
CA GLY A 170 23.61 7.42 -11.61
C GLY A 170 23.50 6.16 -10.71
N PRO A 171 24.03 5.01 -11.14
CA PRO A 171 23.89 3.72 -10.45
C PRO A 171 24.37 3.65 -8.98
N GLY A 172 25.04 4.69 -8.46
CA GLY A 172 25.51 4.77 -7.07
C GLY A 172 24.77 5.78 -6.19
N ALA A 173 23.89 6.62 -6.75
CA ALA A 173 23.12 7.62 -6.00
C ALA A 173 21.73 7.10 -5.56
N VAL A 174 21.36 5.88 -5.95
CA VAL A 174 20.08 5.24 -5.57
C VAL A 174 19.93 5.11 -4.06
N SER A 175 21.04 4.91 -3.33
CA SER A 175 21.04 4.74 -1.88
C SER A 175 20.93 6.06 -1.09
N ASP A 176 21.05 7.22 -1.74
CA ASP A 176 20.93 8.53 -1.09
C ASP A 176 19.84 9.39 -1.76
N PRO A 177 18.60 9.33 -1.25
CA PRO A 177 17.49 10.12 -1.77
C PRO A 177 17.66 11.63 -1.72
N GLN A 178 18.56 12.15 -0.88
CA GLN A 178 18.85 13.58 -0.89
C GLN A 178 19.64 14.00 -2.14
N ALA A 179 20.38 13.06 -2.74
CA ALA A 179 21.08 13.25 -4.01
C ALA A 179 20.18 13.00 -5.24
N TRP A 180 18.91 12.65 -5.05
CA TRP A 180 18.02 12.34 -6.16
C TRP A 180 17.66 13.58 -6.96
N THR A 181 17.97 13.52 -8.25
CA THR A 181 17.51 14.45 -9.28
C THR A 181 16.42 13.78 -10.12
N TYR A 182 15.52 14.60 -10.66
CA TYR A 182 14.34 14.15 -11.37
C TYR A 182 14.42 14.56 -12.83
N ARG A 183 13.99 13.66 -13.73
CA ARG A 183 13.88 13.99 -15.16
C ARG A 183 12.82 15.08 -15.39
N PRO A 184 12.93 15.84 -16.50
CA PRO A 184 11.80 16.64 -16.96
C PRO A 184 10.53 15.79 -17.04
N GLU A 185 9.38 16.37 -16.66
CA GLU A 185 8.07 15.69 -16.63
C GLU A 185 7.92 14.56 -15.60
N ALA A 186 8.87 14.37 -14.68
CA ALA A 186 8.78 13.36 -13.61
C ALA A 186 7.44 13.45 -12.85
N GLY A 187 6.99 14.66 -12.51
CA GLY A 187 5.69 14.87 -11.87
C GLY A 187 4.53 14.33 -12.70
N GLU A 188 4.40 14.75 -13.97
CA GLU A 188 3.31 14.26 -14.84
C GLU A 188 3.32 12.74 -15.02
N ARG A 189 4.51 12.11 -15.08
CA ARG A 189 4.64 10.64 -15.16
C ARG A 189 4.14 9.96 -13.90
N LEU A 190 4.50 10.45 -12.73
CA LEU A 190 4.02 9.92 -11.45
C LEU A 190 2.52 10.13 -11.27
N LEU A 191 1.99 11.28 -11.70
CA LEU A 191 0.55 11.56 -11.69
C LEU A 191 -0.20 10.59 -12.63
N ALA A 192 0.30 10.37 -13.84
CA ALA A 192 -0.27 9.41 -14.78
C ALA A 192 -0.20 7.97 -14.26
N TRP A 193 0.91 7.59 -13.61
CA TRP A 193 1.04 6.30 -12.95
C TRP A 193 0.01 6.14 -11.84
N TRP A 194 -0.13 7.10 -10.93
CA TRP A 194 -1.15 7.00 -9.88
C TRP A 194 -2.55 6.82 -10.48
N ARG A 195 -2.93 7.60 -11.50
CA ARG A 195 -4.22 7.43 -12.19
C ARG A 195 -4.39 6.03 -12.78
N SER A 196 -3.32 5.40 -13.30
CA SER A 196 -3.39 4.02 -13.81
C SER A 196 -3.48 2.97 -12.71
N GLN A 197 -3.12 3.30 -11.47
CA GLN A 197 -3.21 2.41 -10.32
C GLN A 197 -4.61 2.37 -9.67
N ASP A 198 -5.59 3.14 -10.17
CA ASP A 198 -6.94 3.16 -9.61
C ASP A 198 -7.64 1.79 -9.76
N PRO A 199 -7.89 1.06 -8.65
CA PRO A 199 -8.45 -0.26 -8.72
C PRO A 199 -9.98 -0.24 -8.92
N LEU A 200 -10.67 0.87 -8.62
CA LEU A 200 -12.14 0.97 -8.67
C LEU A 200 -12.57 2.18 -9.52
N PRO A 201 -12.43 2.09 -10.85
CA PRO A 201 -12.66 3.22 -11.75
C PRO A 201 -14.12 3.73 -11.76
N ALA A 202 -15.06 3.00 -11.15
CA ALA A 202 -16.43 3.49 -11.01
C ALA A 202 -16.58 4.57 -9.92
N THR A 203 -15.58 4.79 -9.08
CA THR A 203 -15.56 5.88 -8.10
C THR A 203 -14.77 7.08 -8.64
N ARG A 204 -14.88 8.23 -7.97
CA ARG A 204 -14.03 9.40 -8.29
C ARG A 204 -12.68 9.35 -7.59
N ARG A 205 -12.51 8.39 -6.68
CA ARG A 205 -11.40 8.29 -5.75
C ARG A 205 -10.44 7.26 -6.28
N ASN A 206 -9.16 7.47 -6.02
CA ASN A 206 -8.18 6.43 -6.26
C ASN A 206 -7.93 5.71 -4.93
N GLU A 207 -8.64 4.61 -4.69
CA GLU A 207 -8.57 3.90 -3.42
C GLU A 207 -7.15 3.35 -3.15
N ARG A 208 -6.38 3.04 -4.19
CA ARG A 208 -4.99 2.59 -4.04
C ARG A 208 -4.08 3.72 -3.55
N LEU A 209 -4.26 4.95 -4.04
CA LEU A 209 -3.55 6.12 -3.54
C LEU A 209 -3.94 6.43 -2.09
N HIS A 210 -5.23 6.38 -1.77
CA HIS A 210 -5.71 6.60 -0.40
C HIS A 210 -5.12 5.57 0.56
N GLU A 211 -5.13 4.29 0.16
CA GLU A 211 -4.49 3.20 0.89
C GLU A 211 -3.00 3.46 1.10
N HIS A 212 -2.26 3.93 0.09
CA HIS A 212 -0.84 4.27 0.23
C HIS A 212 -0.63 5.34 1.30
N LEU A 213 -1.39 6.43 1.27
CA LEU A 213 -1.26 7.53 2.22
C LEU A 213 -1.57 7.12 3.66
N VAL A 214 -2.53 6.20 3.85
CA VAL A 214 -2.84 5.63 5.17
C VAL A 214 -1.74 4.67 5.62
N ARG A 215 -1.20 3.84 4.73
CA ARG A 215 -0.10 2.92 5.05
C ARG A 215 1.18 3.66 5.44
N VAL A 216 1.50 4.74 4.73
CA VAL A 216 2.66 5.60 5.05
C VAL A 216 2.48 6.22 6.44
N ALA A 217 1.33 6.84 6.72
CA ALA A 217 1.10 7.46 8.03
C ALA A 217 1.17 6.44 9.18
N TYR A 218 0.58 5.26 8.99
CA TYR A 218 0.68 4.18 9.95
C TYR A 218 2.14 3.74 10.15
N ALA A 219 2.90 3.57 9.06
CA ALA A 219 4.29 3.14 9.13
C ALA A 219 5.17 4.20 9.81
N GLU A 220 4.97 5.49 9.52
CA GLU A 220 5.69 6.58 10.17
C GLU A 220 5.42 6.65 11.68
N ARG A 221 4.25 6.19 12.14
CA ARG A 221 3.91 6.16 13.55
C ARG A 221 4.47 4.94 14.29
N HIS A 222 4.50 3.78 13.64
CA HIS A 222 4.79 2.50 14.31
C HIS A 222 6.19 1.94 14.02
N PHE A 223 6.81 2.36 12.91
CA PHE A 223 8.03 1.79 12.36
C PHE A 223 9.06 2.87 11.99
N ALA A 224 9.01 4.03 12.63
CA ALA A 224 9.91 5.14 12.36
C ALA A 224 11.37 4.78 12.63
N TYR A 225 12.24 5.10 11.67
CA TYR A 225 13.68 5.04 11.84
C TYR A 225 14.36 6.08 10.94
N ALA A 226 15.01 7.06 11.56
CA ALA A 226 15.64 8.17 10.83
C ALA A 226 16.92 7.79 10.09
N GLY A 227 17.48 6.61 10.34
CA GLY A 227 18.68 6.13 9.65
C GLY A 227 18.43 5.63 8.23
N ASN A 228 17.17 5.39 7.86
CA ASN A 228 16.78 5.02 6.50
C ASN A 228 16.16 6.22 5.76
N PRO A 229 16.36 6.34 4.45
CA PRO A 229 15.83 7.48 3.70
C PRO A 229 14.30 7.60 3.68
N SER A 230 13.59 6.46 3.73
CA SER A 230 12.13 6.40 3.85
C SER A 230 11.64 6.95 5.20
N GLY A 231 12.54 7.08 6.18
CA GLY A 231 12.23 7.35 7.58
C GLY A 231 11.64 6.15 8.30
N LEU A 232 11.75 4.94 7.73
CA LEU A 232 11.12 3.71 8.20
C LEU A 232 12.16 2.61 8.37
N ASP A 233 11.97 1.75 9.37
CA ASP A 233 12.67 0.46 9.43
C ASP A 233 12.06 -0.53 8.42
N ASP A 234 12.67 -1.71 8.26
CA ASP A 234 12.24 -2.65 7.22
C ASP A 234 10.78 -3.11 7.40
N ARG A 235 10.25 -3.10 8.64
CA ARG A 235 8.82 -3.42 8.87
C ARG A 235 7.95 -2.35 8.23
N GLY A 236 8.32 -1.09 8.37
CA GLY A 236 7.61 0.03 7.75
C GLY A 236 7.64 -0.04 6.23
N GLU A 237 8.78 -0.38 5.64
CA GLU A 237 8.89 -0.53 4.19
C GLU A 237 8.01 -1.65 3.64
N ILE A 238 8.01 -2.82 4.30
CA ILE A 238 7.12 -3.93 3.96
C ILE A 238 5.64 -3.57 4.19
N TYR A 239 5.33 -2.82 5.25
CA TYR A 239 3.96 -2.36 5.52
C TYR A 239 3.45 -1.38 4.44
N VAL A 240 4.29 -0.49 3.91
CA VAL A 240 3.89 0.39 2.78
C VAL A 240 3.53 -0.44 1.55
N ARG A 241 4.31 -1.49 1.25
CA ARG A 241 4.13 -2.36 0.08
C ARG A 241 2.90 -3.28 0.18
N PHE A 242 2.67 -3.90 1.33
CA PHE A 242 1.69 -4.98 1.48
C PHE A 242 0.61 -4.72 2.54
N GLY A 243 0.74 -3.66 3.34
CA GLY A 243 -0.17 -3.39 4.45
C GLY A 243 -0.01 -4.39 5.60
N LYS A 244 -1.10 -4.63 6.31
CA LYS A 244 -1.12 -5.47 7.51
C LYS A 244 -1.01 -6.97 7.16
N PRO A 245 -0.10 -7.72 7.81
CA PRO A 245 0.03 -9.17 7.57
C PRO A 245 -1.21 -9.96 8.03
N ASP A 246 -1.40 -11.16 7.47
CA ASP A 246 -2.48 -12.09 7.93
C ASP A 246 -2.18 -12.69 9.29
N LYS A 247 -0.90 -12.95 9.54
CA LYS A 247 -0.40 -13.53 10.78
C LYS A 247 0.84 -12.77 11.19
N GLU A 248 0.88 -12.50 12.49
CA GLU A 248 1.98 -11.89 13.19
C GLU A 248 2.32 -12.78 14.39
N LEU A 249 3.60 -13.04 14.61
CA LEU A 249 4.07 -13.83 15.74
C LEU A 249 5.38 -13.25 16.27
N GLU A 250 5.42 -13.00 17.58
CA GLU A 250 6.65 -12.74 18.32
C GLU A 250 7.20 -14.07 18.83
N ILE A 251 8.43 -14.43 18.44
CA ILE A 251 9.08 -15.68 18.84
C ILE A 251 9.66 -15.48 20.25
N ARG A 252 9.21 -16.31 21.19
CA ARG A 252 9.56 -16.19 22.61
C ARG A 252 10.46 -17.33 23.05
N PHE A 253 11.40 -17.02 23.95
CA PHE A 253 12.38 -17.97 24.49
C PHE A 253 12.18 -18.16 26.00
N THR A 254 10.93 -18.46 26.38
CA THR A 254 10.50 -18.46 27.80
C THR A 254 10.00 -19.82 28.27
N GLU A 255 10.03 -20.85 27.41
CA GLU A 255 9.58 -22.17 27.79
C GLU A 255 10.46 -22.74 28.92
N PRO A 256 9.88 -23.32 29.99
CA PRO A 256 10.66 -23.80 31.13
C PRO A 256 11.78 -24.78 30.74
N TRP A 257 11.49 -25.71 29.83
CA TRP A 257 12.49 -26.67 29.34
C TRP A 257 13.64 -26.00 28.58
N LEU A 258 13.36 -24.93 27.84
CA LEU A 258 14.37 -24.19 27.10
C LEU A 258 15.26 -23.42 28.07
N VAL A 259 14.64 -22.75 29.04
CA VAL A 259 15.34 -22.01 30.11
C VAL A 259 16.30 -22.92 30.86
N ASP A 260 15.83 -24.12 31.23
CA ASP A 260 16.61 -25.11 31.96
C ASP A 260 17.80 -25.65 31.17
N ILE A 261 17.77 -25.62 29.84
CA ILE A 261 18.88 -26.07 28.99
C ILE A 261 19.82 -24.90 28.69
N VAL A 262 19.29 -23.76 28.24
CA VAL A 262 20.07 -22.67 27.63
C VAL A 262 20.79 -21.83 28.68
N PHE A 263 20.16 -21.54 29.82
CA PHE A 263 20.70 -20.61 30.83
C PHE A 263 21.49 -21.31 31.95
N GLN A 264 21.87 -22.58 31.79
CA GLN A 264 22.77 -23.24 32.73
C GLN A 264 24.18 -22.59 32.72
N PRO A 265 24.91 -22.63 33.84
CA PRO A 265 26.30 -22.16 33.90
C PRO A 265 27.20 -22.86 32.87
N GLY A 266 28.13 -22.12 32.26
CA GLY A 266 29.19 -22.68 31.39
C GLY A 266 29.39 -21.98 30.05
N VAL A 267 28.32 -21.47 29.42
CA VAL A 267 28.38 -20.81 28.10
C VAL A 267 28.16 -19.30 28.16
N GLY A 268 27.61 -18.78 29.26
CA GLY A 268 27.43 -17.34 29.46
C GLY A 268 26.37 -16.74 28.55
N VAL A 269 25.18 -17.37 28.51
CA VAL A 269 24.01 -16.87 27.80
C VAL A 269 23.02 -16.33 28.83
N SER A 270 22.41 -15.20 28.52
CA SER A 270 21.40 -14.51 29.31
C SER A 270 20.13 -14.27 28.47
N PRO A 271 18.95 -14.11 29.08
CA PRO A 271 17.72 -13.83 28.34
C PRO A 271 17.81 -12.58 27.47
N SER A 272 18.59 -11.57 27.88
CA SER A 272 18.82 -10.34 27.12
C SER A 272 19.68 -10.53 25.86
N ASP A 273 20.34 -11.69 25.70
CA ASP A 273 21.10 -11.98 24.48
C ASP A 273 20.21 -12.43 23.31
N PHE A 274 18.92 -12.66 23.57
CA PHE A 274 17.93 -12.95 22.54
C PHE A 274 17.33 -11.64 22.01
N PRO A 275 17.27 -11.45 20.68
CA PRO A 275 16.77 -10.21 20.12
C PRO A 275 15.24 -10.15 20.16
N GLU A 276 14.71 -8.93 20.29
CA GLU A 276 13.33 -8.65 19.92
C GLU A 276 13.12 -9.01 18.44
N ASN A 277 11.98 -9.62 18.13
CA ASN A 277 11.71 -10.15 16.81
C ASN A 277 10.22 -10.17 16.52
N VAL A 278 9.86 -10.22 15.24
CA VAL A 278 8.49 -10.46 14.82
C VAL A 278 8.47 -11.13 13.45
N PHE A 279 7.63 -12.15 13.30
CA PHE A 279 7.39 -12.86 12.06
C PHE A 279 6.07 -12.41 11.45
N TRP A 280 6.10 -11.96 10.20
CA TRP A 280 4.93 -11.54 9.43
C TRP A 280 4.70 -12.48 8.25
N ARG A 281 3.45 -12.89 8.03
CA ARG A 281 3.03 -13.73 6.91
C ARG A 281 1.93 -13.06 6.10
N TYR A 282 2.09 -13.04 4.78
CA TYR A 282 1.16 -12.49 3.80
C TYR A 282 0.62 -13.60 2.89
N GLY A 283 -0.03 -14.60 3.50
CA GLY A 283 -0.54 -15.76 2.78
C GLY A 283 -1.69 -15.44 1.81
N HIS A 284 -2.36 -14.29 1.96
CA HIS A 284 -3.33 -13.77 0.99
C HIS A 284 -2.69 -13.26 -0.30
N ILE A 285 -1.38 -12.97 -0.30
CA ILE A 285 -0.63 -12.51 -1.49
C ILE A 285 -0.04 -13.73 -2.19
N ASP A 286 0.91 -14.40 -1.52
CA ASP A 286 1.50 -15.66 -1.93
C ASP A 286 2.01 -16.40 -0.68
N ARG A 287 2.06 -17.73 -0.74
CA ARG A 287 2.60 -18.53 0.36
C ARG A 287 4.05 -18.14 0.69
N ALA A 288 4.88 -17.81 -0.30
CA ALA A 288 6.29 -17.46 -0.14
C ALA A 288 6.50 -16.06 0.46
N THR A 289 5.44 -15.25 0.59
CA THR A 289 5.54 -13.87 1.10
C THR A 289 5.47 -13.87 2.63
N TYR A 290 6.64 -14.05 3.26
CA TYR A 290 6.81 -13.88 4.70
C TYR A 290 8.15 -13.21 5.04
N TYR A 291 8.19 -12.57 6.20
CA TYR A 291 9.34 -11.83 6.69
C TYR A 291 9.57 -12.16 8.17
N LEU A 292 10.82 -12.44 8.51
CA LEU A 292 11.29 -12.44 9.89
C LEU A 292 12.01 -11.13 10.11
N PHE A 293 11.54 -10.33 11.04
CA PHE A 293 12.20 -9.10 11.45
C PHE A 293 12.90 -9.32 12.78
N VAL A 294 14.13 -8.83 12.88
CA VAL A 294 14.95 -8.93 14.08
C VAL A 294 15.49 -7.56 14.43
N LYS A 295 15.35 -7.16 15.69
CA LYS A 295 15.89 -5.90 16.16
C LYS A 295 17.40 -5.97 16.25
N LYS A 296 18.09 -5.14 15.46
CA LYS A 296 19.54 -4.96 15.51
C LYS A 296 19.80 -3.53 15.96
N GLN A 297 20.54 -3.39 17.06
CA GLN A 297 20.76 -2.09 17.71
C GLN A 297 19.43 -1.46 18.16
N ASP A 298 18.94 -0.46 17.45
CA ASP A 298 17.76 0.35 17.78
C ASP A 298 16.57 0.19 16.83
N HIS A 299 16.70 -0.55 15.72
CA HIS A 299 15.66 -0.72 14.70
C HIS A 299 15.51 -2.18 14.25
N PHE A 300 14.40 -2.48 13.58
CA PHE A 300 14.17 -3.81 13.01
C PHE A 300 14.64 -3.88 11.57
N VAL A 301 15.36 -4.95 11.26
CA VAL A 301 15.73 -5.30 9.90
C VAL A 301 15.14 -6.65 9.53
N ILE A 302 15.00 -6.94 8.24
CA ILE A 302 14.74 -8.28 7.74
C ILE A 302 15.94 -9.15 8.15
N GLY A 303 15.65 -10.17 8.95
CA GLY A 303 16.62 -11.09 9.50
C GLY A 303 16.39 -12.52 9.04
N GLU A 304 17.34 -13.36 9.40
CA GLU A 304 17.31 -14.80 9.16
C GLU A 304 17.04 -15.57 10.46
N THR A 305 16.79 -16.87 10.35
CA THR A 305 16.58 -17.72 11.53
C THR A 305 17.78 -17.67 12.48
N MET A 306 18.99 -17.56 11.91
CA MET A 306 20.24 -17.46 12.67
C MET A 306 20.35 -16.18 13.49
N ASP A 307 19.66 -15.11 13.09
CA ASP A 307 19.68 -13.85 13.82
C ASP A 307 18.94 -13.93 15.15
N LEU A 308 18.02 -14.88 15.33
CA LEU A 308 17.31 -15.15 16.58
C LEU A 308 18.20 -15.78 17.67
N LEU A 309 19.39 -16.24 17.29
CA LEU A 309 20.28 -17.01 18.17
C LEU A 309 21.27 -16.07 18.85
N PRO A 310 21.52 -16.20 20.17
CA PRO A 310 22.60 -15.48 20.84
C PRO A 310 23.93 -15.69 20.12
N SER A 311 24.71 -14.63 19.93
CA SER A 311 25.95 -14.68 19.13
C SER A 311 26.92 -15.78 19.60
N VAL A 312 27.04 -15.99 20.91
CA VAL A 312 27.88 -17.02 21.55
C VAL A 312 27.52 -18.45 21.13
N LEU A 313 26.25 -18.67 20.74
CA LEU A 313 25.73 -19.96 20.28
C LEU A 313 25.87 -20.17 18.78
N ARG A 314 26.28 -19.16 17.98
CA ARG A 314 26.42 -19.27 16.52
C ARG A 314 27.72 -19.95 16.06
N PHE A 315 28.66 -20.19 16.97
CA PHE A 315 30.00 -20.70 16.62
C PHE A 315 30.69 -21.43 17.77
N GLY A 316 31.85 -22.02 17.47
CA GLY A 316 32.69 -22.70 18.46
C GLY A 316 32.25 -24.13 18.76
N PHE A 317 31.54 -24.77 17.83
CA PHE A 317 31.21 -26.19 17.89
C PHE A 317 32.46 -27.01 17.62
N SER A 318 32.86 -27.83 18.59
CA SER A 318 34.05 -28.66 18.52
C SER A 318 33.85 -29.92 19.35
N PRO A 319 34.72 -30.94 19.20
CA PRO A 319 34.67 -32.17 20.00
C PRO A 319 34.85 -31.95 21.52
N SER A 320 35.28 -30.75 21.93
CA SER A 320 35.46 -30.41 23.34
C SER A 320 34.12 -30.38 24.09
N GLU A 321 34.14 -30.62 25.39
CA GLU A 321 32.94 -30.56 26.23
C GLU A 321 32.19 -29.22 26.09
N ARG A 322 32.93 -28.10 26.09
CA ARG A 322 32.35 -26.76 25.87
C ARG A 322 31.75 -26.59 24.47
N GLY A 323 32.38 -27.17 23.44
CA GLY A 323 31.90 -27.11 22.06
C GLY A 323 30.62 -27.92 21.85
N VAL A 324 30.55 -29.10 22.46
CA VAL A 324 29.35 -29.95 22.47
C VAL A 324 28.22 -29.30 23.28
N ASP A 325 28.51 -28.72 24.44
CA ASP A 325 27.53 -28.02 25.27
C ASP A 325 26.90 -26.82 24.52
N LYS A 326 27.73 -26.01 23.84
CA LYS A 326 27.25 -24.95 22.93
C LYS A 326 26.33 -25.50 21.83
N ALA A 327 26.71 -26.61 21.21
CA ALA A 327 25.92 -27.24 20.15
C ALA A 327 24.54 -27.69 20.66
N VAL A 328 24.48 -28.33 21.84
CA VAL A 328 23.21 -28.75 22.45
C VAL A 328 22.30 -27.56 22.76
N ARG A 329 22.85 -26.47 23.33
CA ARG A 329 22.08 -25.24 23.62
C ARG A 329 21.56 -24.60 22.34
N MET A 330 22.40 -24.52 21.30
CA MET A 330 22.00 -24.01 19.99
C MET A 330 20.83 -24.79 19.39
N LEU A 331 20.91 -26.12 19.40
CA LEU A 331 19.84 -26.99 18.90
C LEU A 331 18.56 -26.85 19.72
N ALA A 332 18.66 -26.63 21.04
CA ALA A 332 17.51 -26.35 21.90
C ALA A 332 16.78 -25.07 21.45
N VAL A 333 17.53 -24.00 21.17
CA VAL A 333 16.96 -22.74 20.69
C VAL A 333 16.34 -22.91 19.31
N LEU A 334 17.05 -23.51 18.35
CA LEU A 334 16.52 -23.75 17.00
C LEU A 334 15.24 -24.60 17.02
N ARG A 335 15.18 -25.61 17.90
CA ARG A 335 13.97 -26.39 18.12
C ARG A 335 12.80 -25.50 18.55
N SER A 336 12.99 -24.62 19.55
CA SER A 336 11.95 -23.68 20.00
C SER A 336 11.52 -22.72 18.89
N VAL A 337 12.46 -22.17 18.12
CA VAL A 337 12.16 -21.31 16.96
C VAL A 337 11.30 -22.05 15.95
N TYR A 338 11.75 -23.22 15.48
CA TYR A 338 11.03 -23.97 14.45
C TYR A 338 9.71 -24.54 14.95
N GLN A 339 9.60 -24.90 16.23
CA GLN A 339 8.34 -25.31 16.84
C GLN A 339 7.27 -24.20 16.75
N GLN A 340 7.68 -22.94 16.92
CA GLN A 340 6.78 -21.79 16.84
C GLN A 340 6.48 -21.38 15.38
N LEU A 341 7.43 -21.54 14.46
CA LEU A 341 7.27 -21.15 13.06
C LEU A 341 6.61 -22.21 12.16
N ALA A 342 6.79 -23.50 12.43
CA ALA A 342 6.23 -24.58 11.61
C ALA A 342 4.69 -24.51 11.45
N PRO A 343 3.89 -24.18 12.48
CA PRO A 343 2.44 -24.01 12.31
C PRO A 343 2.05 -22.83 11.41
N LEU A 344 2.96 -21.88 11.20
CA LEU A 344 2.70 -20.68 10.39
C LEU A 344 3.17 -20.82 8.95
N HIS A 345 4.21 -21.60 8.68
CA HIS A 345 4.73 -21.72 7.32
C HIS A 345 5.43 -23.06 7.07
N SER A 346 5.14 -23.68 5.93
CA SER A 346 5.61 -25.03 5.58
C SER A 346 7.13 -25.13 5.44
N ASP A 347 7.83 -24.01 5.16
CA ASP A 347 9.30 -24.00 5.06
C ASP A 347 10.00 -24.40 6.36
N PHE A 348 9.31 -24.31 7.50
CA PHE A 348 9.88 -24.65 8.80
C PHE A 348 9.48 -26.04 9.30
N GLU A 349 8.53 -26.74 8.63
CA GLU A 349 8.06 -28.06 9.07
C GLU A 349 9.15 -29.13 8.99
N ALA A 350 9.87 -29.18 7.86
CA ALA A 350 10.98 -30.12 7.68
C ALA A 350 12.14 -29.78 8.63
N ARG A 351 12.44 -28.48 8.79
CA ARG A 351 13.50 -28.00 9.70
C ARG A 351 13.21 -28.34 11.15
N TYR A 352 11.96 -28.16 11.58
CA TYR A 352 11.49 -28.55 12.90
C TYR A 352 11.68 -30.05 13.10
N SER A 353 11.20 -30.87 12.17
CA SER A 353 11.29 -32.33 12.24
C SER A 353 12.73 -32.81 12.36
N ASP A 354 13.65 -32.24 11.58
CA ASP A 354 15.07 -32.62 11.59
C ASP A 354 15.73 -32.33 12.94
N VAL A 355 15.49 -31.14 13.52
CA VAL A 355 16.05 -30.78 14.82
C VAL A 355 15.37 -31.57 15.95
N GLU A 356 14.03 -31.68 15.93
CA GLU A 356 13.24 -32.43 16.92
C GLU A 356 13.69 -33.89 17.01
N ASN A 357 13.80 -34.57 15.87
CA ASN A 357 14.20 -35.97 15.81
C ASN A 357 15.60 -36.19 16.39
N TYR A 358 16.50 -35.22 16.24
CA TYR A 358 17.86 -35.30 16.80
C TYR A 358 17.89 -35.03 18.30
N VAL A 359 17.29 -33.91 18.74
CA VAL A 359 17.37 -33.48 20.14
C VAL A 359 16.64 -34.42 21.09
N MET A 360 15.54 -35.06 20.65
CA MET A 360 14.79 -36.03 21.48
C MET A 360 15.59 -37.30 21.82
N GLU A 361 16.66 -37.60 21.09
CA GLU A 361 17.56 -38.71 21.40
C GLU A 361 18.67 -38.30 22.39
N LEU A 362 18.86 -37.01 22.64
CA LEU A 362 19.88 -36.53 23.56
C LEU A 362 19.42 -36.66 25.03
N PRO A 363 20.31 -37.05 25.96
CA PRO A 363 19.97 -37.15 27.38
C PRO A 363 19.42 -35.87 28.00
N ALA A 364 19.78 -34.70 27.45
CA ALA A 364 19.33 -33.39 27.91
C ALA A 364 17.82 -33.15 27.75
N PHE A 365 17.18 -33.80 26.78
CA PHE A 365 15.77 -33.60 26.43
C PHE A 365 14.87 -34.75 26.93
N GLN A 366 15.41 -35.71 27.66
CA GLN A 366 14.66 -36.86 28.15
C GLN A 366 13.71 -36.47 29.32
N PRO A 367 12.45 -36.95 29.35
CA PRO A 367 11.39 -36.48 30.27
C PRO A 367 11.74 -36.51 31.77
N GLY A 368 12.61 -37.44 32.20
CA GLY A 368 13.00 -37.61 33.60
C GLY A 368 13.93 -36.54 34.18
N ARG A 369 14.53 -35.68 33.33
CA ARG A 369 15.36 -34.54 33.77
C ARG A 369 14.61 -33.20 33.80
N ILE A 370 13.54 -33.06 33.02
CA ILE A 370 12.78 -31.81 32.84
C ILE A 370 11.77 -31.58 34.01
N LEU A 371 11.41 -32.62 34.76
CA LEU A 371 10.29 -32.57 35.73
C LEU A 371 10.67 -32.44 37.23
N ASN A 372 11.95 -32.45 37.62
CA ASN A 372 12.36 -32.47 39.04
C ASN A 372 12.87 -31.11 39.55
N ARG A 373 11.94 -30.25 39.95
CA ARG A 373 12.16 -28.91 40.53
C ARG A 373 12.87 -28.88 41.90
N THR A 374 13.21 -30.02 42.51
CA THR A 374 13.62 -30.10 43.93
C THR A 374 15.04 -30.60 44.22
N ARG A 375 15.89 -30.83 43.21
CA ARG A 375 17.33 -31.05 43.45
C ARG A 375 18.14 -30.39 42.36
N ARG A 376 19.19 -29.64 42.76
CA ARG A 376 20.31 -29.08 41.96
C ARG A 376 20.19 -29.41 40.47
N SER A 377 20.06 -28.39 39.63
CA SER A 377 20.28 -28.44 38.19
C SER A 377 21.39 -29.43 37.89
N VAL A 378 21.02 -30.62 37.40
CA VAL A 378 21.99 -31.66 37.09
C VAL A 378 22.75 -31.12 35.88
N PRO A 379 24.07 -30.86 36.00
CA PRO A 379 24.84 -30.40 34.85
C PRO A 379 24.58 -31.32 33.66
N LEU A 380 24.56 -30.76 32.46
CA LEU A 380 24.64 -31.55 31.24
C LEU A 380 25.77 -32.59 31.42
N PRO A 381 25.52 -33.87 31.12
CA PRO A 381 26.55 -34.88 31.31
C PRO A 381 27.78 -34.48 30.48
N PRO A 382 29.01 -34.66 31.00
CA PRO A 382 30.22 -34.29 30.29
C PRO A 382 30.26 -35.10 28.99
N SER A 383 30.01 -34.42 27.86
CA SER A 383 29.87 -35.02 26.54
C SER A 383 28.69 -36.02 26.41
N PRO A 384 27.47 -35.59 26.05
CA PRO A 384 26.41 -36.52 25.66
C PRO A 384 26.93 -37.42 24.53
N ALA A 385 26.93 -38.74 24.75
CA ALA A 385 27.24 -39.70 23.71
C ALA A 385 26.32 -39.43 22.50
N PRO A 386 26.83 -39.53 21.26
CA PRO A 386 26.00 -39.36 20.08
C PRO A 386 24.84 -40.35 20.14
N PRO A 387 23.66 -39.98 19.62
CA PRO A 387 22.61 -40.96 19.41
C PRO A 387 23.12 -42.13 18.57
N SER A 388 22.68 -43.35 18.86
CA SER A 388 23.20 -44.54 18.18
C SER A 388 23.06 -44.43 16.66
N GLY A 389 24.18 -44.47 15.95
CA GLY A 389 24.22 -44.36 14.49
C GLY A 389 24.09 -42.94 13.93
N ARG A 390 24.12 -41.89 14.77
CA ARG A 390 24.08 -40.48 14.33
C ARG A 390 25.37 -39.73 14.64
N ALA A 391 25.51 -38.56 14.03
CA ALA A 391 26.62 -37.64 14.28
C ALA A 391 26.59 -37.10 15.73
N ARG A 392 27.76 -36.73 16.24
CA ARG A 392 27.87 -36.01 17.52
C ARG A 392 27.20 -34.64 17.46
N PRO A 393 26.77 -34.06 18.60
CA PRO A 393 26.05 -32.79 18.58
C PRO A 393 26.80 -31.63 17.93
N ASP A 394 28.12 -31.56 18.13
CA ASP A 394 28.96 -30.52 17.51
C ASP A 394 28.98 -30.60 15.99
N VAL A 395 29.05 -31.81 15.44
CA VAL A 395 29.01 -32.05 13.99
C VAL A 395 27.61 -31.78 13.44
N PHE A 396 26.57 -32.29 14.12
CA PHE A 396 25.19 -32.08 13.71
C PHE A 396 24.81 -30.59 13.71
N ALA A 397 25.19 -29.85 14.76
CA ALA A 397 24.95 -28.41 14.85
C ALA A 397 25.63 -27.63 13.72
N GLN A 398 26.88 -27.98 13.34
CA GLN A 398 27.54 -27.38 12.18
C GLN A 398 26.75 -27.64 10.88
N THR A 399 26.29 -28.87 10.68
CA THR A 399 25.48 -29.23 9.50
C THR A 399 24.14 -28.48 9.47
N ILE A 400 23.42 -28.43 10.60
CA ILE A 400 22.14 -27.72 10.70
C ILE A 400 22.30 -26.22 10.51
N LEU A 401 23.39 -25.62 11.01
CA LEU A 401 23.66 -24.20 10.84
C LEU A 401 23.85 -23.85 9.36
N LEU A 402 24.72 -24.58 8.65
CA LEU A 402 24.95 -24.37 7.21
C LEU A 402 23.66 -24.57 6.40
N ARG A 403 22.91 -25.63 6.71
CA ARG A 403 21.65 -25.92 6.03
C ARG A 403 20.59 -24.84 6.28
N THR A 404 20.51 -24.32 7.50
CA THR A 404 19.57 -23.23 7.85
C THR A 404 19.85 -21.98 7.00
N GLN A 405 21.12 -21.60 6.83
CA GLN A 405 21.51 -20.48 5.97
C GLN A 405 21.08 -20.71 4.52
N THR A 406 21.42 -21.87 3.95
CA THR A 406 21.03 -22.21 2.57
C THR A 406 19.50 -22.22 2.38
N GLU A 407 18.75 -22.75 3.34
CA GLU A 407 17.29 -22.79 3.25
C GLU A 407 16.66 -21.39 3.39
N ASP A 408 17.27 -20.49 4.18
CA ASP A 408 16.86 -19.08 4.28
C ASP A 408 17.16 -18.31 2.98
N GLU A 409 18.31 -18.54 2.34
CA GLU A 409 18.63 -18.00 1.00
C GLU A 409 17.64 -18.48 -0.07
N ILE A 410 17.28 -19.77 -0.06
CA ILE A 410 16.27 -20.33 -0.98
C ILE A 410 14.91 -19.68 -0.73
N ALA A 411 14.51 -19.50 0.54
CA ALA A 411 13.27 -18.83 0.88
C ALA A 411 13.26 -17.37 0.44
N TYR A 412 14.38 -16.66 0.61
CA TYR A 412 14.58 -15.31 0.09
C TYR A 412 14.37 -15.25 -1.42
N GLY A 413 15.03 -16.12 -2.19
CA GLY A 413 14.90 -16.15 -3.65
C GLY A 413 13.49 -16.50 -4.11
N ARG A 414 12.77 -17.41 -3.40
CA ARG A 414 11.36 -17.66 -3.70
C ARG A 414 10.51 -16.43 -3.42
N ARG A 415 10.72 -15.76 -2.28
CA ARG A 415 9.96 -14.56 -1.95
C ARG A 415 10.14 -13.47 -3.01
N GLU A 416 11.35 -13.24 -3.51
CA GLU A 416 11.58 -12.27 -4.60
C GLU A 416 10.87 -12.65 -5.90
N ASN A 417 10.82 -13.93 -6.25
CA ASN A 417 10.21 -14.38 -7.51
C ASN A 417 8.68 -14.40 -7.49
N TYR A 418 8.06 -14.68 -6.33
CA TYR A 418 6.61 -14.87 -6.22
C TYR A 418 5.89 -13.69 -5.56
N SER A 419 6.57 -12.88 -4.75
CA SER A 419 5.92 -11.71 -4.14
C SER A 419 5.83 -10.58 -5.16
N PRO A 420 4.66 -9.99 -5.38
CA PRO A 420 4.55 -8.80 -6.20
C PRO A 420 5.32 -7.64 -5.55
N LEU A 421 5.63 -6.62 -6.33
CA LEU A 421 6.24 -5.39 -5.80
C LEU A 421 5.37 -4.75 -4.71
N GLN A 422 4.07 -4.73 -4.94
CA GLN A 422 3.04 -4.17 -4.06
C GLN A 422 1.76 -5.00 -4.13
N ALA A 423 0.93 -4.92 -3.09
CA ALA A 423 -0.41 -5.52 -3.06
C ALA A 423 -1.42 -4.54 -2.46
N THR A 424 -2.66 -4.57 -2.97
CA THR A 424 -3.77 -3.73 -2.52
C THR A 424 -4.78 -4.52 -1.71
N GLU A 425 -5.24 -3.92 -0.61
CA GLU A 425 -6.26 -4.47 0.29
C GLU A 425 -7.67 -3.98 -0.04
N VAL A 426 -7.82 -3.14 -1.09
CA VAL A 426 -9.12 -2.60 -1.52
C VAL A 426 -10.15 -3.71 -1.79
N PHE A 427 -9.69 -4.90 -2.16
CA PHE A 427 -10.52 -6.08 -2.43
C PHE A 427 -10.50 -7.14 -1.32
N ARG A 428 -9.83 -6.94 -0.17
CA ARG A 428 -9.61 -8.00 0.84
C ARG A 428 -10.91 -8.64 1.33
N ASP A 429 -11.91 -7.80 1.58
CA ASP A 429 -13.23 -8.22 2.09
C ASP A 429 -14.30 -8.34 0.98
N ARG A 430 -13.89 -8.31 -0.30
CA ARG A 430 -14.80 -8.39 -1.45
C ARG A 430 -14.56 -9.67 -2.22
N GLU A 431 -15.64 -10.40 -2.49
CA GLU A 431 -15.56 -11.55 -3.39
C GLU A 431 -15.34 -11.05 -4.83
N ARG A 432 -14.35 -11.63 -5.52
CA ARG A 432 -14.04 -11.26 -6.91
C ARG A 432 -15.07 -11.86 -7.86
N LEU A 433 -15.48 -11.07 -8.84
CA LEU A 433 -16.28 -11.52 -9.98
C LEU A 433 -15.36 -11.77 -11.17
N PRO A 434 -15.03 -13.03 -11.50
CA PRO A 434 -14.28 -13.31 -12.71
C PRO A 434 -15.15 -13.01 -13.94
N ILE A 435 -14.60 -12.23 -14.87
CA ILE A 435 -15.23 -11.86 -16.13
C ILE A 435 -14.24 -12.18 -17.25
N VAL A 436 -14.75 -12.78 -18.33
CA VAL A 436 -13.99 -12.91 -19.58
C VAL A 436 -14.41 -11.77 -20.48
N THR A 437 -13.44 -11.05 -21.04
CA THR A 437 -13.67 -9.92 -21.94
C THR A 437 -12.99 -10.12 -23.28
N ARG A 438 -13.52 -9.41 -24.28
CA ARG A 438 -12.94 -9.27 -25.61
C ARG A 438 -13.30 -7.89 -26.15
N VAL A 439 -12.32 -7.24 -26.80
CA VAL A 439 -12.46 -5.88 -27.30
C VAL A 439 -12.34 -5.88 -28.81
N ALA A 440 -13.25 -5.19 -29.49
CA ALA A 440 -13.16 -4.91 -30.92
C ALA A 440 -13.29 -3.41 -31.17
N ARG A 441 -12.49 -2.88 -32.10
CA ARG A 441 -12.51 -1.47 -32.49
C ARG A 441 -13.06 -1.32 -33.90
N PHE A 442 -13.84 -0.28 -34.14
CA PHE A 442 -14.47 -0.01 -35.43
C PHE A 442 -14.30 1.47 -35.78
N LEU A 443 -13.85 1.74 -37.01
CA LEU A 443 -13.74 3.09 -37.53
C LEU A 443 -15.13 3.59 -37.93
N ASP A 444 -15.55 4.70 -37.34
CA ASP A 444 -16.79 5.40 -37.66
C ASP A 444 -16.58 6.34 -38.86
N GLY A 445 -17.67 6.68 -39.54
CA GLY A 445 -17.63 7.54 -40.74
C GLY A 445 -17.16 8.98 -40.46
N ASP A 446 -17.13 9.40 -39.20
CA ASP A 446 -16.60 10.69 -38.75
C ASP A 446 -15.07 10.65 -38.47
N GLY A 447 -14.43 9.49 -38.68
CA GLY A 447 -13.00 9.28 -38.45
C GLY A 447 -12.65 8.92 -37.00
N THR A 448 -13.64 8.81 -36.10
CA THR A 448 -13.41 8.30 -34.74
C THR A 448 -13.43 6.77 -34.70
N THR A 449 -12.84 6.17 -33.68
CA THR A 449 -12.80 4.71 -33.50
C THR A 449 -13.58 4.30 -32.27
N ARG A 450 -14.81 3.82 -32.44
CA ARG A 450 -15.59 3.23 -31.34
C ARG A 450 -15.00 1.91 -30.88
N THR A 451 -15.24 1.58 -29.62
CA THR A 451 -14.80 0.33 -29.01
C THR A 451 -16.00 -0.47 -28.53
N GLU A 452 -16.13 -1.70 -28.99
CA GLU A 452 -17.11 -2.66 -28.49
C GLU A 452 -16.42 -3.60 -27.51
N ILE A 453 -16.99 -3.69 -26.31
CA ILE A 453 -16.55 -4.56 -25.23
C ILE A 453 -17.55 -5.70 -25.12
N TYR A 454 -17.10 -6.90 -25.45
CA TYR A 454 -17.82 -8.14 -25.27
C TYR A 454 -17.40 -8.75 -23.94
N TRP A 455 -18.36 -9.15 -23.11
CA TRP A 455 -18.04 -9.73 -21.82
C TRP A 455 -19.04 -10.81 -21.40
N SER A 456 -18.57 -11.77 -20.61
CA SER A 456 -19.42 -12.75 -19.94
C SER A 456 -18.73 -13.28 -18.68
N PRO A 457 -19.46 -13.50 -17.57
CA PRO A 457 -18.94 -14.31 -16.48
C PRO A 457 -18.80 -15.77 -16.96
N PRO A 458 -17.77 -16.51 -16.50
CA PRO A 458 -17.74 -17.97 -16.60
C PRO A 458 -18.95 -18.62 -15.90
N ALA A 459 -19.21 -19.90 -16.19
CA ALA A 459 -20.17 -20.69 -15.42
C ALA A 459 -19.80 -20.67 -13.93
N GLY A 460 -20.79 -20.57 -13.04
CA GLY A 460 -20.56 -20.48 -11.59
C GLY A 460 -20.04 -19.14 -11.06
N ALA A 461 -19.52 -18.26 -11.91
CA ALA A 461 -18.87 -17.02 -11.47
C ALA A 461 -19.76 -16.08 -10.66
N LEU A 462 -21.06 -16.04 -10.99
CA LEU A 462 -22.05 -15.23 -10.27
C LEU A 462 -22.43 -15.81 -8.91
N TYR A 463 -22.22 -17.10 -8.69
CA TYR A 463 -22.67 -17.77 -7.49
C TYR A 463 -21.74 -17.43 -6.31
N PRO A 464 -22.23 -16.87 -5.20
CA PRO A 464 -21.38 -16.48 -4.07
C PRO A 464 -20.74 -17.66 -3.35
N ASP A 465 -19.68 -17.38 -2.62
CA ASP A 465 -19.07 -18.37 -1.73
C ASP A 465 -20.06 -18.90 -0.67
N LYS A 466 -19.70 -19.99 -0.01
CA LYS A 466 -20.58 -20.66 0.97
C LYS A 466 -21.03 -19.73 2.10
N LYS A 467 -20.11 -18.94 2.66
CA LYS A 467 -20.37 -18.08 3.82
C LYS A 467 -21.32 -16.95 3.45
N MET A 468 -21.06 -16.30 2.31
CA MET A 468 -21.87 -15.22 1.77
C MET A 468 -23.27 -15.71 1.41
N ARG A 469 -23.36 -16.89 0.78
CA ARG A 469 -24.63 -17.53 0.43
C ARG A 469 -25.49 -17.85 1.64
N GLU A 470 -24.93 -18.48 2.67
CA GLU A 470 -25.66 -18.80 3.89
C GLU A 470 -26.26 -17.54 4.54
N ARG A 471 -25.47 -16.45 4.57
CA ARG A 471 -25.94 -15.15 5.05
C ARG A 471 -27.08 -14.59 4.19
N LEU A 472 -26.87 -14.49 2.87
CA LEU A 472 -27.86 -13.91 1.95
C LEU A 472 -29.17 -14.70 1.92
N GLN A 473 -29.10 -16.03 1.96
CA GLN A 473 -30.29 -16.88 2.03
C GLN A 473 -31.00 -16.75 3.39
N GLY A 474 -30.24 -16.62 4.48
CA GLY A 474 -30.78 -16.29 5.81
C GLY A 474 -31.52 -14.95 5.84
N ASP A 475 -31.02 -13.97 5.08
CA ASP A 475 -31.65 -12.66 4.89
C ASP A 475 -32.84 -12.70 3.90
N GLY A 476 -33.20 -13.89 3.36
CA GLY A 476 -34.35 -14.10 2.49
C GLY A 476 -34.11 -13.84 1.01
N TYR A 477 -32.87 -13.62 0.59
CA TYR A 477 -32.54 -13.40 -0.82
C TYR A 477 -32.49 -14.71 -1.62
N ARG A 478 -32.90 -14.62 -2.88
CA ARG A 478 -32.73 -15.69 -3.86
C ARG A 478 -31.47 -15.47 -4.68
N LEU A 479 -30.82 -16.56 -5.10
CA LEU A 479 -29.53 -16.56 -5.81
C LEU A 479 -29.68 -17.02 -7.27
N ASP A 480 -30.84 -16.77 -7.87
CA ASP A 480 -31.18 -17.09 -9.26
C ASP A 480 -31.32 -15.84 -10.15
N ASP A 481 -31.41 -14.65 -9.55
CA ASP A 481 -31.50 -13.38 -10.26
C ASP A 481 -30.39 -12.42 -9.79
N TYR A 482 -29.75 -11.72 -10.72
CA TYR A 482 -28.62 -10.81 -10.45
C TYR A 482 -28.76 -9.50 -11.23
N VAL A 483 -28.26 -8.41 -10.63
CA VAL A 483 -28.09 -7.12 -11.28
C VAL A 483 -26.60 -6.85 -11.41
N ILE A 484 -26.12 -6.63 -12.63
CA ILE A 484 -24.73 -6.23 -12.90
C ILE A 484 -24.74 -4.78 -13.35
N ASN A 485 -24.07 -3.90 -12.60
CA ASN A 485 -23.74 -2.57 -13.07
C ASN A 485 -22.33 -2.61 -13.67
N MET A 486 -22.23 -2.42 -14.99
CA MET A 486 -20.96 -2.26 -15.68
C MET A 486 -20.65 -0.78 -15.83
N THR A 487 -19.43 -0.38 -15.47
CA THR A 487 -18.86 0.93 -15.73
C THR A 487 -17.64 0.75 -16.64
N ALA A 488 -17.53 1.53 -17.72
CA ALA A 488 -16.27 1.70 -18.44
C ALA A 488 -15.89 3.18 -18.46
N VAL A 489 -14.68 3.44 -18.00
CA VAL A 489 -14.06 4.74 -18.02
C VAL A 489 -13.04 4.78 -19.14
N GLN A 490 -13.28 5.66 -20.11
CA GLN A 490 -12.32 5.99 -21.15
C GLN A 490 -11.38 7.08 -20.61
N MET A 491 -10.09 6.83 -20.77
CA MET A 491 -9.02 7.69 -20.26
C MET A 491 -8.08 8.11 -21.39
N THR A 492 -7.50 9.30 -21.27
CA THR A 492 -6.46 9.81 -22.18
C THR A 492 -5.16 9.02 -22.04
N ALA A 493 -4.16 9.29 -22.89
CA ALA A 493 -2.85 8.65 -22.82
C ALA A 493 -2.15 8.76 -21.45
N ASP A 494 -2.39 9.84 -20.72
CA ASP A 494 -1.90 10.13 -19.36
C ASP A 494 -2.92 9.78 -18.26
N TYR A 495 -3.85 8.87 -18.59
CA TYR A 495 -4.85 8.30 -17.69
C TYR A 495 -5.84 9.31 -17.08
N ARG A 496 -6.02 10.51 -17.67
CA ARG A 496 -7.09 11.42 -17.24
C ARG A 496 -8.44 10.90 -17.73
N GLN A 497 -9.40 10.81 -16.82
CA GLN A 497 -10.76 10.42 -17.14
C GLN A 497 -11.38 11.38 -18.17
N ARG A 498 -11.93 10.81 -19.25
CA ARG A 498 -12.57 11.56 -20.34
C ARG A 498 -14.07 11.30 -20.40
N VAL A 499 -14.47 10.03 -20.52
CA VAL A 499 -15.88 9.62 -20.66
C VAL A 499 -16.16 8.44 -19.75
N VAL A 500 -17.27 8.49 -19.02
CA VAL A 500 -17.77 7.37 -18.20
C VAL A 500 -19.04 6.84 -18.84
N ASN A 501 -19.04 5.55 -19.16
CA ASN A 501 -20.19 4.83 -19.68
C ASN A 501 -20.67 3.84 -18.63
N GLN A 502 -21.96 3.85 -18.33
CA GLN A 502 -22.56 2.93 -17.38
C GLN A 502 -23.73 2.20 -18.02
N LYS A 503 -23.79 0.89 -17.82
CA LYS A 503 -24.88 0.05 -18.29
C LYS A 503 -25.26 -0.97 -17.24
N ARG A 504 -26.56 -1.08 -16.98
CA ARG A 504 -27.13 -2.07 -16.07
C ARG A 504 -27.66 -3.26 -16.85
N TYR A 505 -27.31 -4.44 -16.38
CA TYR A 505 -27.74 -5.72 -16.92
C TYR A 505 -28.53 -6.49 -15.86
N PHE A 506 -29.65 -7.06 -16.26
CA PHE A 506 -30.48 -7.92 -15.42
C PHE A 506 -30.34 -9.35 -15.93
N LEU A 507 -29.85 -10.24 -15.08
CA LEU A 507 -29.67 -11.65 -15.38
C LEU A 507 -30.67 -12.41 -14.54
N THR A 508 -31.64 -13.08 -15.18
CA THR A 508 -32.74 -13.75 -14.48
C THR A 508 -32.75 -15.24 -14.77
N GLY A 509 -33.12 -16.06 -13.77
CA GLY A 509 -33.15 -17.51 -13.91
C GLY A 509 -31.78 -18.13 -14.18
N VAL A 510 -30.72 -17.53 -13.64
CA VAL A 510 -29.36 -18.06 -13.69
C VAL A 510 -29.32 -19.33 -12.84
N PRO A 511 -28.92 -20.49 -13.40
CA PRO A 511 -28.84 -21.71 -12.62
C PRO A 511 -27.79 -21.57 -11.51
N PRO A 512 -27.96 -22.26 -10.37
CA PRO A 512 -27.01 -22.21 -9.27
C PRO A 512 -25.72 -22.96 -9.63
N GLY A 513 -24.58 -22.46 -9.16
CA GLY A 513 -23.28 -23.10 -9.38
C GLY A 513 -22.84 -23.11 -10.84
N ASP A 514 -22.15 -24.18 -11.26
CA ASP A 514 -21.52 -24.28 -12.58
C ASP A 514 -22.48 -24.66 -13.73
N GLU A 515 -23.78 -24.65 -13.46
CA GLU A 515 -24.79 -25.00 -14.45
C GLU A 515 -25.10 -23.80 -15.35
N GLY A 516 -24.90 -23.97 -16.66
CA GLY A 516 -25.31 -23.00 -17.68
C GLY A 516 -24.28 -21.93 -18.03
N THR A 517 -24.45 -21.36 -19.22
CA THR A 517 -23.62 -20.26 -19.73
C THR A 517 -24.44 -18.98 -19.78
N ILE A 518 -23.82 -17.87 -19.39
CA ILE A 518 -24.44 -16.55 -19.51
C ILE A 518 -24.18 -16.05 -20.93
N PRO A 519 -25.20 -15.58 -21.67
CA PRO A 519 -24.99 -15.03 -23.00
C PRO A 519 -24.04 -13.83 -22.96
N VAL A 520 -23.14 -13.76 -23.94
CA VAL A 520 -22.22 -12.63 -24.10
C VAL A 520 -23.00 -11.33 -24.14
N GLN A 521 -22.58 -10.39 -23.32
CA GLN A 521 -23.10 -9.04 -23.26
C GLN A 521 -22.17 -8.09 -24.02
N THR A 522 -22.73 -7.01 -24.57
CA THR A 522 -21.95 -6.00 -25.27
C THR A 522 -22.19 -4.62 -24.67
N MET A 523 -21.10 -3.85 -24.54
CA MET A 523 -21.12 -2.42 -24.29
C MET A 523 -20.32 -1.69 -25.38
N VAL A 524 -20.81 -0.53 -25.81
CA VAL A 524 -20.13 0.30 -26.82
C VAL A 524 -19.65 1.57 -26.14
N VAL A 525 -18.36 1.87 -26.29
CA VAL A 525 -17.72 3.12 -25.86
C VAL A 525 -17.53 4.00 -27.10
N ARG A 526 -17.91 5.27 -26.99
CA ARG A 526 -17.82 6.23 -28.11
C ARG A 526 -16.38 6.40 -28.60
N GLY A 527 -16.28 6.76 -29.88
CA GLY A 527 -15.01 6.73 -30.59
C GLY A 527 -13.98 7.77 -30.19
N ASP A 528 -12.72 7.37 -30.26
CA ASP A 528 -11.55 8.24 -30.05
C ASP A 528 -10.73 8.36 -31.34
N THR A 529 -9.87 9.38 -31.43
CA THR A 529 -8.95 9.64 -32.55
C THR A 529 -7.49 9.41 -32.18
N GLY A 530 -7.18 9.19 -30.90
CA GLY A 530 -5.81 9.07 -30.38
C GLY A 530 -5.49 7.74 -29.69
N LEU A 531 -4.47 7.77 -28.83
CA LEU A 531 -4.20 6.71 -27.85
C LEU A 531 -5.07 6.95 -26.62
N TYR A 532 -5.71 5.89 -26.13
CA TYR A 532 -6.58 5.91 -24.98
C TYR A 532 -6.51 4.58 -24.22
N HIS A 533 -7.00 4.61 -22.98
CA HIS A 533 -7.10 3.46 -22.11
C HIS A 533 -8.56 3.24 -21.70
N LEU A 534 -8.92 2.01 -21.31
CA LEU A 534 -10.22 1.68 -20.75
C LEU A 534 -10.04 1.03 -19.38
N ALA A 535 -10.69 1.57 -18.36
CA ALA A 535 -10.84 0.91 -17.07
C ALA A 535 -12.29 0.42 -16.91
N LEU A 536 -12.44 -0.87 -16.67
CA LEU A 536 -13.72 -1.58 -16.61
C LEU A 536 -14.00 -2.05 -15.19
N GLN A 537 -15.25 -1.92 -14.76
CA GLN A 537 -15.72 -2.43 -13.48
C GLN A 537 -17.12 -3.05 -13.62
N TRP A 538 -17.32 -4.22 -13.02
CA TRP A 538 -18.60 -4.90 -12.89
C TRP A 538 -18.93 -5.07 -11.43
N ASP A 539 -20.00 -4.41 -10.98
CA ASP A 539 -20.54 -4.60 -9.63
C ASP A 539 -21.77 -5.48 -9.69
N GLN A 540 -21.70 -6.62 -9.02
CA GLN A 540 -22.80 -7.57 -8.88
C GLN A 540 -23.62 -7.26 -7.64
N TYR A 541 -24.93 -7.21 -7.81
CA TYR A 541 -25.91 -7.04 -6.75
C TYR A 541 -27.00 -8.11 -6.86
N LEU A 542 -27.69 -8.36 -5.75
CA LEU A 542 -28.97 -9.06 -5.80
C LEU A 542 -30.11 -8.06 -6.03
N PRO A 543 -31.16 -8.44 -6.77
CA PRO A 543 -32.37 -7.65 -6.88
C PRO A 543 -33.13 -7.65 -5.55
N GLU A 544 -33.70 -6.51 -5.21
CA GLU A 544 -34.57 -6.34 -4.04
C GLU A 544 -36.01 -6.04 -4.49
N GLY A 545 -36.98 -6.84 -4.02
CA GLY A 545 -38.40 -6.70 -4.30
C GLY A 545 -39.09 -7.99 -4.79
N GLN A 546 -40.43 -8.02 -4.75
CA GLN A 546 -41.22 -9.13 -5.30
C GLN A 546 -41.30 -9.06 -6.83
N ARG A 547 -41.28 -10.22 -7.52
CA ARG A 547 -41.45 -10.33 -8.99
C ARG A 547 -42.63 -9.49 -9.47
N GLY A 548 -42.41 -8.62 -10.46
CA GLY A 548 -43.45 -7.79 -11.11
C GLY A 548 -43.52 -6.33 -10.65
N ARG A 549 -42.67 -5.89 -9.70
CA ARG A 549 -42.48 -4.47 -9.33
C ARG A 549 -41.09 -3.97 -9.72
N ARG A 550 -40.90 -2.64 -9.75
CA ARG A 550 -39.61 -1.98 -10.04
C ARG A 550 -38.51 -2.60 -9.16
N VAL A 551 -37.56 -3.29 -9.79
CA VAL A 551 -36.43 -3.95 -9.12
C VAL A 551 -35.54 -2.88 -8.49
N ARG A 552 -35.37 -2.91 -7.16
CA ARG A 552 -34.37 -2.10 -6.46
C ARG A 552 -33.05 -2.85 -6.41
N ILE A 553 -31.95 -2.12 -6.30
CA ILE A 553 -30.63 -2.72 -6.07
C ILE A 553 -30.57 -3.13 -4.61
N GLY A 554 -30.37 -4.43 -4.36
CA GLY A 554 -30.14 -4.99 -3.04
C GLY A 554 -28.65 -5.02 -2.68
N PRO A 555 -28.19 -6.01 -1.89
CA PRO A 555 -26.82 -6.07 -1.42
C PRO A 555 -25.83 -6.25 -2.57
N HIS A 556 -24.69 -5.55 -2.47
CA HIS A 556 -23.51 -5.82 -3.30
C HIS A 556 -22.92 -7.18 -2.91
N VAL A 557 -22.51 -7.94 -3.92
CA VAL A 557 -22.10 -9.34 -3.77
C VAL A 557 -20.65 -9.52 -4.18
N LYS A 558 -20.32 -9.11 -5.41
CA LYS A 558 -19.00 -9.28 -5.99
C LYS A 558 -18.60 -8.08 -6.84
N VAL A 559 -17.30 -7.90 -7.02
CA VAL A 559 -16.73 -6.90 -7.92
C VAL A 559 -15.73 -7.53 -8.87
N GLY A 560 -15.80 -7.17 -10.16
CA GLY A 560 -14.80 -7.51 -11.17
C GLY A 560 -14.24 -6.23 -11.75
N THR A 561 -12.94 -6.19 -12.02
CA THR A 561 -12.28 -5.03 -12.65
C THR A 561 -11.25 -5.50 -13.65
N GLU A 562 -11.01 -4.68 -14.68
CA GLU A 562 -10.01 -4.94 -15.72
C GLU A 562 -9.56 -3.61 -16.34
N SER A 563 -8.27 -3.48 -16.66
CA SER A 563 -7.74 -2.38 -17.47
C SER A 563 -7.33 -2.89 -18.86
N ILE A 564 -7.60 -2.09 -19.88
CA ILE A 564 -7.16 -2.32 -21.25
C ILE A 564 -6.41 -1.07 -21.68
N ASP A 565 -5.09 -1.18 -21.69
CA ASP A 565 -4.21 -0.04 -21.90
C ASP A 565 -3.70 0.02 -23.35
N SER A 566 -3.32 1.21 -23.78
CA SER A 566 -2.68 1.50 -25.06
C SER A 566 -3.52 1.17 -26.30
N LEU A 567 -4.84 1.31 -26.21
CA LEU A 567 -5.71 1.26 -27.38
C LEU A 567 -5.44 2.46 -28.29
N ARG A 568 -5.40 2.22 -29.60
CA ARG A 568 -5.21 3.27 -30.61
C ARG A 568 -6.44 3.37 -31.51
N ALA A 569 -6.79 4.59 -31.89
CA ALA A 569 -7.73 4.80 -32.98
C ALA A 569 -7.21 4.15 -34.27
N LEU A 570 -8.14 3.56 -35.03
CA LEU A 570 -7.88 2.98 -36.33
C LEU A 570 -7.61 4.09 -37.34
N ARG A 571 -6.68 3.85 -38.26
CA ARG A 571 -6.41 4.76 -39.37
C ARG A 571 -7.52 4.70 -40.41
N SER A 572 -7.93 5.85 -40.93
CA SER A 572 -8.88 5.97 -42.04
C SER A 572 -8.25 5.80 -43.43
N ASP A 573 -6.95 5.54 -43.49
CA ASP A 573 -6.25 5.31 -44.76
C ASP A 573 -6.52 3.90 -45.28
N GLY A 574 -7.33 3.80 -46.33
CA GLY A 574 -7.68 2.55 -47.00
C GLY A 574 -6.49 1.78 -47.61
N ARG A 575 -5.29 2.37 -47.64
CA ARG A 575 -4.04 1.66 -47.99
C ARG A 575 -3.49 0.82 -46.85
N THR A 576 -3.89 1.11 -45.61
CA THR A 576 -3.43 0.42 -44.41
C THR A 576 -4.61 -0.29 -43.77
N LEU A 577 -4.77 -1.59 -44.05
CA LEU A 577 -5.81 -2.39 -43.43
C LEU A 577 -5.46 -2.62 -41.95
N GLU A 578 -6.09 -1.87 -41.05
CA GLU A 578 -6.01 -2.13 -39.61
C GLU A 578 -7.20 -2.97 -39.18
N MET A 579 -6.97 -4.27 -38.97
CA MET A 579 -7.98 -5.15 -38.40
C MET A 579 -7.85 -5.14 -36.87
N SER A 580 -8.89 -4.69 -36.17
CA SER A 580 -8.95 -4.85 -34.72
C SER A 580 -9.44 -6.23 -34.31
N ASP A 581 -10.40 -6.80 -35.05
CA ASP A 581 -10.98 -8.11 -34.80
C ASP A 581 -11.89 -8.57 -35.95
N LEU A 582 -12.11 -9.87 -36.12
CA LEU A 582 -13.04 -10.43 -37.11
C LEU A 582 -14.39 -10.77 -36.44
N LYS A 583 -15.46 -10.07 -36.85
CA LYS A 583 -16.84 -10.47 -36.55
C LYS A 583 -17.34 -11.36 -37.70
N PRO A 584 -17.49 -12.68 -37.52
CA PRO A 584 -18.00 -13.54 -38.59
C PRO A 584 -19.42 -13.12 -38.95
N LEU A 585 -19.60 -12.71 -40.20
CA LEU A 585 -20.89 -12.35 -40.76
C LEU A 585 -21.51 -13.62 -41.35
N LEU A 586 -22.49 -14.19 -40.65
CA LEU A 586 -23.25 -15.32 -41.17
C LEU A 586 -24.33 -14.79 -42.11
N ALA A 587 -23.98 -14.62 -43.39
CA ALA A 587 -24.96 -14.42 -44.44
C ALA A 587 -25.69 -15.76 -44.69
N ARG A 588 -27.03 -15.76 -44.64
CA ARG A 588 -27.81 -16.85 -45.25
C ARG A 588 -27.76 -16.64 -46.76
N ASP A 589 -27.42 -17.69 -47.51
CA ASP A 589 -27.43 -17.66 -48.97
C ASP A 589 -28.76 -17.07 -49.48
N GLY A 590 -28.70 -15.92 -50.16
CA GLY A 590 -29.80 -15.38 -50.96
C GLY A 590 -30.55 -14.14 -50.46
N GLY A 591 -30.07 -13.40 -49.44
CA GLY A 591 -30.67 -12.11 -49.05
C GLY A 591 -29.65 -10.98 -49.05
N GLU A 592 -29.92 -9.89 -49.76
CA GLU A 592 -29.08 -8.68 -49.80
C GLU A 592 -28.66 -8.25 -48.39
N ALA A 593 -27.35 -8.16 -48.18
CA ALA A 593 -26.77 -7.56 -47.00
C ALA A 593 -27.06 -6.05 -47.04
N LEU A 594 -28.03 -5.58 -46.25
CA LEU A 594 -28.16 -4.17 -45.94
C LEU A 594 -27.01 -3.79 -45.00
N LEU A 595 -26.09 -2.98 -45.54
CA LEU A 595 -24.95 -2.38 -44.85
C LEU A 595 -25.36 -1.46 -43.71
#